data_AF-A0A1G5BMF8-F1
#
_entry.id   AF-A0A1G5BMF8-F1
#
_cell.length_a   1.000
_cell.length_b   1.000
_cell.length_c   1.000
_cell.angle_alpha   90.00
_cell.angle_beta   90.00
_cell.angle_gamma   90.00
#
_symmetry.space_group_name_H-M   'P 1'
#
loop_
_entity.id
_entity.type
_entity.pdbx_description
1 polymer ?
#
loop_
_entity_poly.entity_id
_entity_poly.type
_entity_poly.pdbx_seq_one_letter_code
_entity_poly.pdbx_strand_id
1 'polypeptide(L)'
;MLQGKYEPVIIYGCGINGIHLYYRIRNNCNIIAFADRSEIKQGYVLDGLRCISIDELMSLDRNIKIIVSIEHPEETVCDLTELGFDNVLRLSDIDCKTESFNSDFAEIEYLSELKNMLEIGLAHTDNDNVSISDADILEIVNDYKERNINEHCRD
;
A
#
# COMPACT_ATOMS: atom_id res chain seq x y z
N MET A 1 8.49 8.22 18.29
CA MET A 1 7.46 7.45 19.01
C MET A 1 6.10 7.87 18.45
N LEU A 2 5.33 6.98 17.83
CA LEU A 2 3.94 7.29 17.43
C LEU A 2 3.08 7.20 18.69
N GLN A 3 2.89 8.31 19.40
CA GLN A 3 1.94 8.40 20.51
C GLN A 3 0.86 9.42 20.18
N GLY A 4 -0.39 9.01 20.31
CA GLY A 4 -1.57 9.87 20.10
C GLY A 4 -2.61 9.21 19.21
N LYS A 5 -3.56 8.49 19.82
CA LYS A 5 -4.72 7.89 19.13
C LYS A 5 -5.64 8.93 18.45
N TYR A 6 -5.31 10.22 18.59
CA TYR A 6 -6.10 11.35 18.09
C TYR A 6 -5.41 12.10 16.94
N GLU A 7 -4.09 11.94 16.75
CA GLU A 7 -3.39 12.64 15.67
C GLU A 7 -3.61 11.91 14.34
N PRO A 8 -4.13 12.60 13.31
CA PRO A 8 -4.35 12.00 12.00
C PRO A 8 -3.01 11.64 11.34
N VAL A 9 -2.96 10.43 10.79
CA VAL A 9 -1.79 9.89 10.09
C VAL A 9 -2.18 9.54 8.66
N ILE A 10 -1.32 9.91 7.71
CA ILE A 10 -1.35 9.47 6.32
C ILE A 10 -0.21 8.48 6.09
N ILE A 11 -0.50 7.37 5.42
CA ILE A 11 0.53 6.47 4.90
C ILE A 11 0.76 6.81 3.43
N TYR A 12 1.96 7.24 3.09
CA TYR A 12 2.37 7.54 1.72
C TYR A 12 3.00 6.29 1.08
N GLY A 13 2.35 5.78 0.05
CA GLY A 13 2.64 4.53 -0.64
C GLY A 13 1.60 3.47 -0.30
N CYS A 14 0.64 3.25 -1.20
CA CYS A 14 -0.39 2.21 -1.07
C CYS A 14 0.09 0.90 -1.72
N GLY A 15 1.32 0.50 -1.42
CA GLY A 15 1.90 -0.79 -1.82
C GLY A 15 1.98 -1.76 -0.64
N ILE A 16 2.62 -2.91 -0.86
CA ILE A 16 2.83 -3.96 0.15
C ILE A 16 3.35 -3.37 1.48
N ASN A 17 4.40 -2.55 1.41
CA ASN A 17 5.00 -1.92 2.60
C ASN A 17 4.03 -1.00 3.35
N GLY A 18 3.20 -0.24 2.63
CA GLY A 18 2.19 0.63 3.24
C GLY A 18 1.04 -0.14 3.88
N ILE A 19 0.59 -1.22 3.23
CA ILE A 19 -0.44 -2.11 3.78
C ILE A 19 0.09 -2.82 5.04
N HIS A 20 1.33 -3.34 5.00
CA HIS A 20 1.97 -3.94 6.17
C HIS A 20 2.11 -2.94 7.32
N LEU A 21 2.50 -1.70 7.02
CA LEU A 21 2.58 -0.64 8.01
C LEU A 21 1.21 -0.33 8.62
N TYR A 22 0.17 -0.22 7.77
CA TYR A 22 -1.20 0.02 8.21
C TYR A 22 -1.62 -1.01 9.24
N TYR A 23 -1.51 -2.30 8.92
CA TYR A 23 -1.87 -3.37 9.83
C TYR A 23 -1.09 -3.33 11.14
N ARG A 24 0.21 -3.00 11.08
CA ARG A 24 1.07 -2.88 12.26
C ARG A 24 0.66 -1.76 13.22
N ILE A 25 0.17 -0.63 12.70
CA ILE A 25 -0.05 0.58 13.53
C ILE A 25 -1.51 1.01 13.68
N ARG A 26 -2.47 0.42 12.93
CA ARG A 26 -3.88 0.85 12.91
C ARG A 26 -4.59 0.84 14.27
N ASN A 27 -4.15 -0.02 15.18
CA ASN A 27 -4.72 -0.09 16.54
C ASN A 27 -4.23 1.04 17.47
N ASN A 28 -3.10 1.67 17.11
CA ASN A 28 -2.40 2.65 17.94
C ASN A 28 -2.40 4.06 17.34
N CYS A 29 -2.70 4.19 16.04
CA CYS A 29 -2.68 5.44 15.29
C CYS A 29 -4.03 5.68 14.60
N ASN A 30 -4.44 6.94 14.49
CA ASN A 30 -5.61 7.33 13.71
C ASN A 30 -5.20 7.50 12.24
N ILE A 31 -5.16 6.40 11.48
CA ILE A 31 -4.85 6.43 10.05
C ILE A 31 -6.10 6.88 9.30
N ILE A 32 -6.02 8.00 8.58
CA ILE A 32 -7.21 8.61 7.95
C ILE A 32 -7.27 8.39 6.43
N ALA A 33 -6.13 8.13 5.78
CA ALA A 33 -6.05 7.81 4.37
C ALA A 33 -4.66 7.26 4.00
N PHE A 34 -4.59 6.64 2.82
CA PHE A 34 -3.34 6.44 2.10
C PHE A 34 -3.15 7.57 1.09
N ALA A 35 -1.91 7.82 0.65
CA ALA A 35 -1.62 8.68 -0.50
C ALA A 35 -0.64 7.96 -1.44
N ASP A 36 -0.83 8.07 -2.76
CA ASP A 36 0.07 7.44 -3.74
C ASP A 36 0.13 8.26 -5.05
N ARG A 37 1.29 8.27 -5.70
CA ARG A 37 1.47 8.91 -7.02
C ARG A 37 0.81 8.10 -8.13
N SER A 38 0.63 6.81 -7.92
CA SER A 38 0.06 5.88 -8.90
C SER A 38 -1.43 6.12 -9.07
N GLU A 39 -1.85 6.65 -10.23
CA GLU A 39 -3.26 6.90 -10.56
C GLU A 39 -4.13 5.64 -10.44
N ILE A 40 -3.59 4.47 -10.79
CA ILE A 40 -4.33 3.19 -10.69
C ILE A 40 -4.65 2.79 -9.25
N LYS A 41 -3.93 3.32 -8.25
CA LYS A 41 -4.18 3.08 -6.83
C LYS A 41 -5.06 4.16 -6.21
N GLN A 42 -5.14 5.34 -6.81
CA GLN A 42 -5.97 6.42 -6.31
C GLN A 42 -7.46 6.03 -6.37
N GLY A 43 -8.20 6.40 -5.34
CA GLY A 43 -9.58 5.97 -5.15
C GLY A 43 -9.74 4.55 -4.58
N TYR A 44 -8.66 3.75 -4.48
CA TYR A 44 -8.70 2.46 -3.79
C TYR A 44 -9.13 2.63 -2.33
N VAL A 45 -9.86 1.65 -1.80
CA VAL A 45 -10.38 1.67 -0.43
C VAL A 45 -9.90 0.43 0.32
N LEU A 46 -9.19 0.64 1.44
CA LEU A 46 -8.80 -0.40 2.39
C LEU A 46 -9.40 -0.06 3.76
N ASP A 47 -10.25 -0.92 4.32
CA ASP A 47 -10.93 -0.67 5.60
C ASP A 47 -11.62 0.70 5.69
N GLY A 48 -12.23 1.15 4.59
CA GLY A 48 -12.88 2.46 4.49
C GLY A 48 -11.92 3.64 4.30
N LEU A 49 -10.61 3.42 4.30
CA LEU A 49 -9.59 4.42 4.02
C LEU A 49 -9.35 4.52 2.52
N ARG A 50 -9.54 5.73 1.96
CA ARG A 50 -9.23 5.99 0.55
C ARG A 50 -7.73 6.20 0.36
N CYS A 51 -7.22 5.76 -0.79
CA CYS A 51 -5.95 6.21 -1.32
C CYS A 51 -6.17 7.50 -2.13
N ILE A 52 -5.63 8.61 -1.64
CA ILE A 52 -5.79 9.93 -2.25
C ILE A 52 -4.61 10.26 -3.18
N SER A 53 -4.86 11.17 -4.11
CA SER A 53 -3.83 11.75 -4.98
C SER A 53 -2.91 12.70 -4.22
N ILE A 54 -1.79 13.08 -4.85
CA ILE A 54 -0.89 14.11 -4.32
C ILE A 54 -1.61 15.45 -4.20
N ASP A 55 -2.46 15.82 -5.16
CA ASP A 55 -3.20 17.08 -5.13
C ASP A 55 -4.21 17.14 -3.97
N GLU A 56 -4.87 16.02 -3.69
CA GLU A 56 -5.74 15.87 -2.52
C GLU A 56 -4.93 15.95 -1.21
N LEU A 57 -3.77 15.29 -1.15
CA LEU A 57 -2.84 15.39 -0.01
C LEU A 57 -2.40 16.84 0.22
N MET A 58 -2.07 17.57 -0.85
CA MET A 58 -1.70 18.98 -0.82
C MET A 58 -2.83 19.90 -0.36
N SER A 59 -4.07 19.43 -0.33
CA SER A 59 -5.22 20.17 0.20
C SER A 59 -5.41 19.98 1.71
N LEU A 60 -4.63 19.11 2.36
CA LEU A 60 -4.69 18.83 3.79
C LEU A 60 -3.83 19.80 4.62
N ASP A 61 -4.00 19.77 5.94
CA ASP A 61 -3.17 20.52 6.89
C ASP A 61 -1.69 20.12 6.77
N ARG A 62 -0.78 21.10 6.72
CA ARG A 62 0.67 20.90 6.59
C ARG A 62 1.32 20.28 7.82
N ASN A 63 0.67 20.36 8.98
CA ASN A 63 1.11 19.70 10.21
C ASN A 63 0.69 18.22 10.27
N ILE A 64 -0.05 17.70 9.29
CA ILE A 64 -0.44 16.30 9.29
C ILE A 64 0.78 15.38 9.28
N LYS A 65 0.69 14.27 10.01
CA LYS A 65 1.76 13.29 10.06
C LYS A 65 1.71 12.41 8.83
N ILE A 66 2.81 12.36 8.07
CA ILE A 66 2.93 11.52 6.89
C ILE A 66 4.02 10.49 7.14
N ILE A 67 3.70 9.22 6.91
CA ILE A 67 4.69 8.14 6.96
C ILE A 67 4.94 7.64 5.55
N VAL A 68 6.17 7.79 5.07
CA VAL A 68 6.61 7.32 3.76
C VAL A 68 7.01 5.85 3.84
N SER A 69 6.25 4.99 3.15
CA SER A 69 6.39 3.54 3.13
C SER A 69 6.68 2.98 1.73
N ILE A 70 7.47 3.71 0.93
CA ILE A 70 7.95 3.26 -0.38
C ILE A 70 9.40 2.79 -0.30
N GLU A 71 9.84 2.06 -1.33
CA GLU A 71 11.27 1.79 -1.54
C GLU A 71 12.00 3.11 -1.85
N HIS A 72 13.19 3.28 -1.28
CA HIS A 72 14.01 4.51 -1.43
C HIS A 72 13.22 5.79 -1.08
N PRO A 73 12.82 5.98 0.20
CA PRO A 73 11.94 7.07 0.60
C PRO A 73 12.62 8.45 0.56
N GLU A 74 13.93 8.55 0.35
CA GLU A 74 14.73 9.77 0.52
C GLU A 74 14.20 10.93 -0.32
N GLU A 75 14.01 10.70 -1.62
CA GLU A 75 13.52 11.73 -2.55
C GLU A 75 12.10 12.16 -2.19
N THR A 76 11.22 11.21 -1.89
CA THR A 76 9.83 11.51 -1.54
C THR A 76 9.72 12.27 -0.22
N VAL A 77 10.57 11.97 0.76
CA VAL A 77 10.62 12.72 2.02
C VAL A 77 11.07 14.16 1.75
N CYS A 78 12.10 14.36 0.94
CA CYS A 78 12.55 15.69 0.53
C CYS A 78 11.43 16.44 -0.19
N ASP A 79 10.80 15.85 -1.20
CA ASP A 79 9.71 16.45 -1.97
C ASP A 79 8.56 16.90 -1.07
N LEU A 80 8.09 16.03 -0.17
CA LEU A 80 6.99 16.35 0.74
C LEU A 80 7.37 17.46 1.73
N THR A 81 8.62 17.47 2.18
CA THR A 81 9.13 18.55 3.05
C THR A 81 9.20 19.87 2.30
N GLU A 82 9.68 19.88 1.05
CA GLU A 82 9.72 21.07 0.18
C GLU A 82 8.32 21.60 -0.16
N LEU A 83 7.32 20.72 -0.24
CA LEU A 83 5.92 21.05 -0.38
C LEU A 83 5.28 21.61 0.91
N GLY A 84 6.05 21.67 2.00
CA GLY A 84 5.71 22.34 3.25
C GLY A 84 5.11 21.44 4.31
N PHE A 85 5.22 20.11 4.20
CA PHE A 85 4.80 19.22 5.29
C PHE A 85 5.87 19.13 6.37
N ASP A 86 5.50 19.44 7.61
CA ASP A 86 6.44 19.54 8.72
C ASP A 86 6.73 18.19 9.39
N ASN A 87 5.82 17.22 9.25
CA ASN A 87 5.84 15.95 9.97
C ASN A 87 5.93 14.74 9.03
N VAL A 88 6.99 14.70 8.21
CA VAL A 88 7.26 13.61 7.28
C VAL A 88 8.25 12.62 7.90
N LEU A 89 7.83 11.37 8.05
CA LEU A 89 8.60 10.29 8.68
C LEU A 89 8.90 9.17 7.68
N ARG A 90 10.07 8.57 7.79
CA ARG A 90 10.39 7.30 7.12
C ARG A 90 9.87 6.14 7.95
N LEU A 91 9.70 4.99 7.32
CA LEU A 91 9.42 3.75 8.03
C LEU A 91 10.47 3.45 9.13
N SER A 92 11.75 3.77 8.88
CA SER A 92 12.84 3.61 9.84
C SER A 92 12.72 4.48 11.10
N ASP A 93 11.97 5.57 11.03
CA ASP A 93 11.82 6.52 12.14
C ASP A 93 10.73 6.07 13.14
N ILE A 94 10.01 5.01 12.78
CA ILE A 94 8.91 4.47 13.57
C ILE A 94 9.43 3.34 14.45
N ASP A 95 9.67 3.69 15.72
CA ASP A 95 9.86 2.71 16.78
C ASP A 95 8.52 2.02 17.11
N CYS A 96 8.25 0.94 16.39
CA CYS A 96 7.10 0.08 16.62
C CYS A 96 7.44 -0.88 17.77
N LYS A 97 7.32 -0.44 19.02
CA LYS A 97 7.23 -1.37 20.16
C LYS A 97 5.85 -2.01 20.18
N THR A 98 5.49 -2.69 19.12
CA THR A 98 4.23 -3.42 19.01
C THR A 98 4.51 -4.88 19.31
N GLU A 99 3.72 -5.45 20.22
CA GLU A 99 3.65 -6.88 20.49
C GLU A 99 3.71 -7.65 19.17
N SER A 100 4.56 -8.69 19.13
CA SER A 100 4.90 -9.48 17.94
C SER A 100 3.72 -9.61 16.97
N PHE A 101 3.70 -8.74 15.97
CA PHE A 101 2.75 -8.84 14.88
C PHE A 101 3.18 -10.09 14.12
N ASN A 102 2.38 -11.15 14.21
CA ASN A 102 2.71 -12.41 13.58
C ASN A 102 2.72 -12.17 12.07
N SER A 103 3.90 -12.19 11.44
CA SER A 103 4.09 -11.87 10.02
C SER A 103 3.15 -12.67 9.13
N ASP A 104 2.92 -13.91 9.52
CA ASP A 104 2.05 -14.87 8.84
C ASP A 104 0.59 -14.39 8.80
N PHE A 105 0.14 -13.63 9.80
CA PHE A 105 -1.22 -13.10 9.85
C PHE A 105 -1.41 -11.92 8.88
N ALA A 106 -0.40 -11.04 8.80
CA ALA A 106 -0.41 -9.92 7.84
C ALA A 106 -0.32 -10.42 6.40
N GLU A 107 0.47 -11.47 6.15
CA GLU A 107 0.56 -12.11 4.84
C GLU A 107 -0.74 -12.82 4.45
N ILE A 108 -1.39 -13.54 5.38
CA ILE A 108 -2.71 -14.15 5.14
C ILE A 108 -3.78 -13.09 4.87
N GLU A 109 -3.82 -12.01 5.64
CA GLU A 109 -4.79 -10.92 5.47
C GLU A 109 -4.58 -10.23 4.11
N TYR A 110 -3.32 -9.95 3.74
CA TYR A 110 -2.95 -9.43 2.43
C TYR A 110 -3.32 -10.37 1.27
N LEU A 111 -3.01 -11.66 1.37
CA LEU A 111 -3.36 -12.65 0.34
C LEU A 111 -4.88 -12.81 0.20
N SER A 112 -5.61 -12.72 1.32
CA SER A 112 -7.07 -12.76 1.33
C SER A 112 -7.66 -11.53 0.63
N GLU A 113 -7.09 -10.35 0.84
CA GLU A 113 -7.49 -9.12 0.14
C GLU A 113 -7.17 -9.16 -1.35
N LEU A 114 -5.95 -9.56 -1.71
CA LEU A 114 -5.52 -9.68 -3.09
C LEU A 114 -6.40 -10.67 -3.86
N LYS A 115 -6.75 -11.79 -3.22
CA LYS A 115 -7.71 -12.75 -3.76
C LYS A 115 -9.08 -12.11 -3.99
N ASN A 116 -9.62 -11.41 -3.00
CA ASN A 116 -10.93 -10.75 -3.12
C ASN A 116 -10.93 -9.68 -4.24
N MET A 117 -9.83 -8.94 -4.39
CA MET A 117 -9.67 -7.98 -5.49
C MET A 117 -9.69 -8.66 -6.87
N LEU A 118 -8.99 -9.78 -7.02
CA LEU A 118 -8.99 -10.56 -8.26
C LEU A 118 -10.40 -11.12 -8.56
N GLU A 119 -11.09 -11.64 -7.56
CA GLU A 119 -12.46 -12.14 -7.68
C GLU A 119 -13.45 -11.03 -8.09
N ILE A 120 -13.34 -9.84 -7.49
CA ILE A 120 -14.15 -8.67 -7.87
C ILE A 120 -13.83 -8.26 -9.31
N GLY A 121 -12.55 -8.18 -9.68
CA GLY A 121 -12.14 -7.82 -11.05
C GLY A 121 -12.70 -8.78 -12.10
N LEU A 122 -12.67 -10.09 -11.81
CA LEU A 122 -13.25 -11.13 -12.67
C LEU A 122 -14.79 -11.06 -12.71
N ALA A 123 -15.45 -10.80 -11.59
CA ALA A 123 -16.92 -10.68 -11.56
C ALA A 123 -17.44 -9.45 -12.33
N HIS A 124 -16.65 -8.38 -12.45
CA HIS A 124 -17.01 -7.20 -13.24
C HIS A 124 -16.77 -7.40 -14.74
N THR A 125 -15.96 -8.39 -15.13
CA THR A 125 -15.86 -8.80 -16.54
C THR A 125 -17.04 -9.65 -17.01
N ASP A 126 -17.84 -10.25 -16.13
CA ASP A 126 -19.00 -11.08 -16.53
C ASP A 126 -20.18 -10.30 -17.17
N ASN A 127 -20.15 -8.97 -17.16
CA ASN A 127 -21.10 -8.18 -17.96
C ASN A 127 -20.72 -8.10 -19.45
N ASP A 128 -19.50 -8.47 -19.80
CA ASP A 128 -19.06 -8.74 -21.17
C ASP A 128 -18.53 -10.18 -21.20
N ASN A 129 -19.33 -11.17 -21.62
CA ASN A 129 -18.97 -12.60 -21.75
C ASN A 129 -17.51 -12.87 -22.19
N VAL A 130 -16.55 -12.80 -21.27
CA VAL A 130 -15.14 -13.12 -21.49
C VAL A 130 -14.89 -14.39 -20.70
N SER A 131 -15.18 -15.52 -21.34
CA SER A 131 -14.76 -16.81 -20.84
C SER A 131 -13.24 -16.91 -20.99
N ILE A 132 -12.50 -16.73 -19.90
CA ILE A 132 -11.07 -17.03 -19.85
C ILE A 132 -10.94 -18.55 -19.89
N SER A 133 -10.29 -19.08 -20.93
CA SER A 133 -10.09 -20.52 -21.07
C SER A 133 -8.92 -20.99 -20.21
N ASP A 134 -8.89 -22.29 -19.87
CA ASP A 134 -7.76 -22.90 -19.16
C ASP A 134 -6.43 -22.71 -19.91
N ALA A 135 -6.47 -22.55 -21.24
CA ALA A 135 -5.31 -22.27 -22.06
C ALA A 135 -4.76 -20.85 -21.83
N ASP A 136 -5.64 -19.85 -21.68
CA ASP A 136 -5.26 -18.45 -21.43
C ASP A 136 -4.60 -18.32 -20.04
N ILE A 137 -5.14 -19.03 -19.04
CA ILE A 137 -4.54 -19.09 -17.70
C ILE A 137 -3.15 -19.73 -17.76
N LEU A 138 -3.01 -20.83 -18.52
CA LEU A 138 -1.74 -21.53 -18.67
C LEU A 138 -0.68 -20.66 -19.36
N GLU A 139 -1.08 -19.85 -20.34
CA GLU A 139 -0.21 -18.90 -21.02
C GLU A 139 0.31 -17.82 -20.05
N ILE A 140 -0.58 -17.21 -19.27
CA ILE A 140 -0.21 -16.21 -18.24
C ILE A 140 0.76 -16.81 -17.22
N VAL A 141 0.49 -18.03 -16.75
CA VAL A 141 1.34 -18.72 -15.77
C VAL A 141 2.72 -19.05 -16.35
N ASN A 142 2.80 -19.45 -17.63
CA ASN A 142 4.07 -19.76 -18.27
C ASN A 142 4.91 -18.51 -18.51
N ASP A 143 4.29 -17.43 -18.97
CA ASP A 143 4.94 -16.14 -19.16
C ASP A 143 5.48 -15.57 -17.83
N TYR A 144 4.70 -15.67 -16.74
CA TYR A 144 5.21 -15.34 -15.40
C TYR A 144 6.42 -16.18 -15.01
N LYS A 145 6.40 -17.49 -15.26
CA LYS A 145 7.54 -18.37 -14.97
C LYS A 145 8.76 -17.99 -15.80
N GLU A 146 8.62 -17.75 -17.10
CA GLU A 146 9.74 -17.38 -17.97
C GLU A 146 10.40 -16.06 -17.54
N ARG A 147 9.61 -15.07 -17.12
CA ARG A 147 10.12 -13.78 -16.64
C ARG A 147 10.88 -13.90 -15.31
N ASN A 148 10.49 -14.83 -14.44
CA ASN A 148 11.07 -14.97 -13.11
C ASN A 148 12.07 -16.14 -12.97
N ILE A 149 12.19 -17.02 -13.97
CA ILE A 149 13.20 -18.10 -14.00
C ILE A 149 14.63 -17.55 -14.12
N ASN A 150 14.81 -16.35 -14.70
CA ASN A 150 16.15 -15.76 -14.89
C ASN A 150 16.72 -15.02 -13.66
N GLU A 151 15.97 -14.90 -12.56
CA GLU A 151 16.47 -14.24 -11.34
C GLU A 151 17.24 -15.18 -10.39
N HIS A 152 17.28 -16.49 -10.66
CA HIS A 152 18.06 -17.47 -9.88
C HIS A 152 19.39 -17.90 -10.50
N CYS A 153 19.83 -17.25 -11.59
CA CYS A 153 21.14 -17.48 -12.21
C CYS A 153 21.92 -16.17 -12.39
N ARG A 154 22.22 -15.49 -11.28
CA ARG A 154 23.34 -14.54 -11.20
C ARG A 154 24.07 -14.81 -9.89
N ASP A 155 24.97 -15.79 -9.96
CA ASP A 155 26.09 -15.96 -9.02
C ASP A 155 27.05 -14.77 -9.09
#